data_AF-A0A1L5KNF1-F1
#
_entry.id   AF-A0A1L5KNF1-F1
#
_cell.length_a   1.000
_cell.length_b   1.000
_cell.length_c   1.000
_cell.angle_alpha   90.00
_cell.angle_beta   90.00
_cell.angle_gamma   90.00
#
_symmetry.space_group_name_H-M   'P 1'
#
loop_
_entity.id
_entity.type
_entity.pdbx_description
1 polymer ?
#
loop_
_entity_poly.entity_id
_entity_poly.type
_entity_poly.pdbx_seq_one_letter_code
_entity_poly.pdbx_strand_id
1 'polypeptide(L)'
;DLARSLSTVAVRVVEVIPGKPYVGLELPNKKRQTVYLREVLDNAKFRDNPSPLTVVLGKDIAGEPVVADLAKMPHLLVAGTTGSGKSVGVNAMILSMLYKAQPEDVRFIMIDPKMLELSVYEGIPHLLTEVVTDMKDAANALRWCVNEMERRYKLMSALGVRNLAG
;
A
#
# COMPACT_ATOMS: atom_id res chain seq x y z
N ASP A 1 15.75 -28.02 7.81
CA ASP A 1 16.37 -29.09 7.01
C ASP A 1 15.78 -29.32 5.62
N LEU A 2 14.45 -29.32 5.45
CA LEU A 2 13.81 -29.64 4.16
C LEU A 2 14.28 -28.76 2.99
N ALA A 3 14.42 -27.44 3.18
CA ALA A 3 14.95 -26.54 2.14
C ALA A 3 16.37 -26.91 1.68
N ARG A 4 17.24 -27.28 2.64
CA ARG A 4 18.61 -27.73 2.39
C ARG A 4 18.62 -29.05 1.62
N SER A 5 17.78 -30.01 1.99
CA SER A 5 17.65 -31.30 1.30
C SER A 5 17.16 -31.15 -0.15
N LEU A 6 16.37 -30.10 -0.44
CA LEU A 6 15.86 -29.81 -1.78
C LEU A 6 16.73 -28.83 -2.56
N SER A 7 17.89 -28.42 -2.02
CA SER A 7 18.79 -27.43 -2.62
C SER A 7 18.07 -26.13 -3.00
N THR A 8 17.17 -25.67 -2.13
CA THR A 8 16.42 -24.41 -2.29
C THR A 8 16.78 -23.44 -1.16
N VAL A 9 16.70 -22.14 -1.44
CA VAL A 9 17.01 -21.08 -0.47
C VAL A 9 16.06 -21.14 0.74
N ALA A 10 14.78 -21.39 0.48
CA ALA A 10 13.75 -21.51 1.50
C ALA A 10 12.61 -22.40 1.00
N VAL A 11 11.87 -22.98 1.93
CA VAL A 11 10.58 -23.63 1.67
C VAL A 11 9.58 -23.07 2.67
N ARG A 12 8.42 -22.63 2.18
CA ARG A 12 7.33 -22.15 3.04
C ARG A 12 6.30 -23.27 3.20
N VAL A 13 6.01 -23.61 4.45
CA VAL A 13 4.97 -24.59 4.81
C VAL A 13 3.67 -23.81 5.03
N VAL A 14 2.62 -24.21 4.32
CA VAL A 14 1.28 -23.66 4.45
C VAL A 14 0.42 -24.70 5.14
N GLU A 15 0.11 -24.48 6.42
CA GLU A 15 -0.58 -25.46 7.27
C GLU A 15 -1.95 -25.86 6.73
N VAL A 16 -2.69 -24.92 6.14
CA VAL A 16 -4.04 -25.14 5.62
C VAL A 16 -4.17 -24.51 4.24
N ILE A 17 -4.54 -25.33 3.24
CA ILE A 17 -4.98 -24.84 1.93
C ILE A 17 -6.51 -24.68 1.96
N PRO A 18 -7.05 -23.46 1.74
CA PRO A 18 -8.50 -23.25 1.73
C PRO A 18 -9.22 -24.23 0.80
N GLY A 19 -10.20 -24.95 1.34
CA GLY A 19 -11.01 -25.92 0.60
C GLY A 19 -10.35 -27.28 0.32
N LYS A 20 -9.16 -27.58 0.87
CA LYS A 20 -8.49 -28.88 0.67
C LYS A 20 -7.91 -29.44 1.99
N PRO A 21 -7.88 -30.77 2.18
CA PRO A 21 -7.35 -31.41 3.38
C PRO A 21 -5.82 -31.58 3.35
N TYR A 22 -5.09 -30.75 2.59
CA TYR A 22 -3.66 -30.90 2.35
C TYR A 22 -2.86 -29.77 2.98
N VAL A 23 -1.63 -30.09 3.39
CA VAL A 23 -0.58 -29.11 3.71
C VAL A 23 0.10 -28.66 2.40
N GLY A 24 0.32 -27.37 2.24
CA GLY A 24 1.04 -26.81 1.11
C GLY A 24 2.54 -26.69 1.38
N LEU A 25 3.36 -27.02 0.38
CA LEU A 25 4.79 -26.73 0.39
C LEU A 25 5.13 -25.85 -0.80
N GLU A 26 5.47 -24.59 -0.52
CA GLU A 26 5.85 -23.61 -1.53
C GLU A 26 7.37 -23.58 -1.69
N LEU A 27 7.84 -23.84 -2.91
CA LEU A 27 9.25 -23.82 -3.27
C LEU A 27 9.52 -22.71 -4.29
N PRO A 28 10.66 -22.00 -4.18
CA PRO A 28 11.05 -21.01 -5.16
C PRO A 28 11.34 -21.68 -6.51
N ASN A 29 10.79 -21.12 -7.58
CA ASN A 29 11.13 -21.51 -8.95
C ASN A 29 12.61 -21.24 -9.24
N LYS A 30 13.26 -22.11 -10.02
CA LYS A 30 14.66 -21.92 -10.48
C LYS A 30 14.84 -20.61 -11.26
N LYS A 31 13.83 -20.22 -12.04
CA LYS A 31 13.77 -18.95 -12.78
C LYS A 31 12.63 -18.12 -12.22
N ARG A 32 12.95 -17.12 -11.39
CA ARG A 32 11.98 -16.15 -10.89
C ARG A 32 11.59 -15.18 -12.01
N GLN A 33 10.30 -14.86 -12.10
CA GLN A 33 9.79 -13.85 -13.03
C GLN A 33 9.56 -12.54 -12.28
N THR A 34 9.89 -11.42 -12.92
CA THR A 34 9.62 -10.08 -12.38
C THR A 34 8.15 -9.75 -12.57
N VAL A 35 7.50 -9.26 -11.51
CA VAL A 35 6.16 -8.69 -11.59
C VAL A 35 6.32 -7.18 -11.79
N TYR A 36 5.86 -6.67 -12.92
CA TYR A 36 5.94 -5.24 -13.23
C TYR A 36 4.71 -4.52 -12.73
N LEU A 37 4.87 -3.33 -12.15
CA LEU A 37 3.75 -2.51 -11.66
C LEU A 37 2.70 -2.27 -12.76
N ARG A 38 3.16 -1.92 -13.97
CA ARG A 38 2.30 -1.67 -15.14
C ARG A 38 1.38 -2.86 -15.45
N GLU A 39 1.89 -4.08 -15.34
CA GLU A 39 1.11 -5.29 -15.64
C GLU A 39 -0.15 -5.39 -14.76
N VAL A 40 -0.03 -4.97 -13.50
CA VAL A 40 -1.16 -5.00 -12.56
C VAL A 40 -2.03 -3.76 -12.68
N LEU A 41 -1.44 -2.58 -12.97
CA LEU A 41 -2.19 -1.36 -13.24
C LEU A 41 -3.08 -1.48 -14.49
N ASP A 42 -2.60 -2.16 -15.53
CA ASP A 42 -3.36 -2.37 -16.77
C ASP A 42 -4.51 -3.40 -16.60
N ASN A 43 -4.58 -4.10 -15.46
CA ASN A 43 -5.60 -5.10 -15.19
C ASN A 43 -6.95 -4.48 -14.77
N ALA A 44 -8.05 -5.13 -15.19
CA ALA A 44 -9.43 -4.75 -14.84
C ALA A 44 -9.65 -4.61 -13.32
N LYS A 45 -9.05 -5.49 -12.49
CA LYS A 45 -9.16 -5.40 -11.02
C LYS A 45 -8.69 -4.04 -10.48
N PHE A 46 -7.66 -3.44 -11.09
CA PHE A 46 -7.20 -2.10 -10.73
C PHE A 46 -8.03 -1.03 -11.42
N ARG A 47 -8.16 -1.08 -12.75
CA ARG A 47 -8.79 -0.03 -13.56
C ARG A 47 -10.25 0.21 -13.17
N ASP A 48 -11.00 -0.86 -12.98
CA ASP A 48 -12.45 -0.81 -12.78
C ASP A 48 -12.82 -0.57 -11.30
N ASN A 49 -11.85 -0.60 -10.39
CA ASN A 49 -12.10 -0.29 -8.98
C ASN A 49 -12.32 1.23 -8.83
N PRO A 50 -13.48 1.68 -8.32
CA PRO A 50 -13.80 3.10 -8.21
C PRO A 50 -13.04 3.81 -7.09
N SER A 51 -12.47 3.08 -6.12
CA SER A 51 -11.80 3.72 -4.99
C SER A 51 -10.51 4.42 -5.45
N PRO A 52 -10.36 5.74 -5.22
CA PRO A 52 -9.11 6.44 -5.54
C PRO A 52 -7.95 5.99 -4.64
N LEU A 53 -8.25 5.25 -3.57
CA LEU A 53 -7.29 4.65 -2.63
C LEU A 53 -6.98 3.18 -2.96
N THR A 54 -7.27 2.74 -4.19
CA THR A 54 -6.87 1.40 -4.68
C THR A 54 -5.36 1.33 -4.84
N VAL A 55 -4.73 0.31 -4.27
CA VAL A 55 -3.29 0.07 -4.32
C VAL A 55 -2.96 -1.29 -4.93
N VAL A 56 -1.92 -1.33 -5.75
CA VAL A 56 -1.33 -2.57 -6.28
C VAL A 56 -0.44 -3.21 -5.22
N LEU A 57 -0.66 -4.50 -4.95
CA LEU A 57 0.23 -5.31 -4.10
C LEU A 57 1.15 -6.22 -4.92
N GLY A 58 0.73 -6.60 -6.13
CA GLY A 58 1.51 -7.43 -7.05
C GLY A 58 0.68 -8.58 -7.59
N LYS A 59 1.24 -9.80 -7.50
CA LYS A 59 0.59 -11.04 -7.91
C LYS A 59 0.62 -12.06 -6.79
N ASP A 60 -0.39 -12.91 -6.74
CA ASP A 60 -0.40 -14.05 -5.83
C ASP A 60 0.49 -15.20 -6.35
N ILE A 61 0.48 -16.32 -5.62
CA ILE A 61 1.28 -17.51 -5.96
C ILE A 61 0.83 -18.20 -7.26
N ALA A 62 -0.39 -17.94 -7.74
CA ALA A 62 -0.90 -18.44 -9.02
C ALA A 62 -0.61 -17.47 -10.18
N GLY A 63 -0.06 -16.28 -9.90
CA GLY A 63 0.23 -15.25 -10.88
C GLY A 63 -0.94 -14.30 -11.15
N GLU A 64 -2.02 -14.41 -10.36
CA GLU A 64 -3.18 -13.54 -10.50
C GLU A 64 -2.91 -12.16 -9.88
N PRO A 65 -3.36 -11.06 -10.51
CA PRO A 65 -3.15 -9.72 -10.00
C PRO A 65 -3.89 -9.50 -8.68
N VAL A 66 -3.20 -8.89 -7.73
CA VAL A 66 -3.70 -8.56 -6.40
C VAL A 66 -3.65 -7.05 -6.19
N VAL A 67 -4.83 -6.50 -5.92
CA VAL A 67 -5.05 -5.10 -5.54
C VAL A 67 -5.80 -5.07 -4.22
N ALA A 68 -5.63 -3.99 -3.47
CA ALA A 68 -6.35 -3.73 -2.22
C ALA A 68 -6.92 -2.32 -2.22
N ASP A 69 -7.94 -2.08 -1.41
CA ASP A 69 -8.54 -0.76 -1.22
C ASP A 69 -8.20 -0.27 0.19
N LEU A 70 -7.37 0.77 0.27
CA LEU A 70 -6.93 1.31 1.56
C LEU A 70 -8.10 1.94 2.35
N ALA A 71 -9.20 2.35 1.68
CA ALA A 71 -10.39 2.81 2.39
C ALA A 71 -11.07 1.70 3.21
N LYS A 72 -10.97 0.44 2.74
CA LYS A 72 -11.50 -0.75 3.43
C LYS A 72 -10.53 -1.34 4.44
N MET A 73 -9.24 -1.01 4.31
CA MET A 73 -8.18 -1.29 5.28
C MET A 73 -7.73 0.03 5.89
N PRO A 74 -8.55 0.66 6.74
CA PRO A 74 -8.49 2.11 7.00
C PRO A 74 -7.10 2.57 7.46
N HIS A 75 -6.32 1.66 8.05
CA HIS A 75 -4.89 1.84 8.28
C HIS A 75 -4.12 0.57 7.92
N LEU A 76 -2.88 0.74 7.44
CA LEU A 76 -1.98 -0.35 7.07
C LEU A 76 -0.62 -0.18 7.77
N LEU A 77 -0.07 -1.27 8.30
CA LEU A 77 1.29 -1.35 8.81
C LEU A 77 2.16 -2.15 7.84
N VAL A 78 3.25 -1.55 7.35
CA VAL A 78 4.21 -2.21 6.46
C VAL A 78 5.56 -2.35 7.19
N ALA A 79 6.03 -3.58 7.34
CA ALA A 79 7.30 -3.91 7.98
C ALA A 79 8.13 -4.86 7.11
N GLY A 80 9.45 -4.74 7.19
CA GLY A 80 10.39 -5.56 6.44
C GLY A 80 11.84 -5.13 6.68
N THR A 81 12.77 -6.08 6.58
CA THR A 81 14.22 -5.83 6.69
C THR A 81 14.75 -5.11 5.45
N THR A 82 15.94 -4.51 5.54
CA THR A 82 16.61 -3.91 4.38
C THR A 82 16.76 -4.93 3.25
N GLY A 83 16.44 -4.54 2.01
CA GLY A 83 16.48 -5.42 0.85
C GLY A 83 15.26 -6.34 0.68
N SER A 84 14.31 -6.36 1.63
CA SER A 84 13.08 -7.17 1.50
C SER A 84 12.08 -6.62 0.46
N GLY A 85 12.29 -5.40 -0.04
CA GLY A 85 11.40 -4.74 -1.00
C GLY A 85 10.38 -3.79 -0.38
N LYS A 86 10.45 -3.49 0.93
CA LYS A 86 9.55 -2.56 1.63
C LYS A 86 9.38 -1.22 0.90
N SER A 87 10.47 -0.54 0.58
CA SER A 87 10.43 0.78 -0.06
C SER A 87 9.82 0.72 -1.46
N VAL A 88 10.14 -0.33 -2.23
CA VAL A 88 9.53 -0.59 -3.55
C VAL A 88 8.01 -0.81 -3.41
N GLY A 89 7.58 -1.56 -2.39
CA GLY A 89 6.16 -1.77 -2.08
C GLY A 89 5.43 -0.48 -1.73
N VAL A 90 6.02 0.38 -0.90
CA VAL A 90 5.45 1.70 -0.56
C VAL A 90 5.32 2.58 -1.81
N ASN A 91 6.37 2.63 -2.64
CA ASN A 91 6.33 3.39 -3.90
C ASN A 91 5.28 2.84 -4.88
N ALA A 92 5.08 1.52 -4.92
CA ALA A 92 4.00 0.92 -5.71
C ALA A 92 2.62 1.37 -5.21
N MET A 93 2.40 1.46 -3.90
CA MET A 93 1.14 1.97 -3.33
C MET A 93 0.93 3.46 -3.66
N ILE A 94 1.96 4.30 -3.49
CA ILE A 94 1.87 5.74 -3.81
C ILE A 94 1.58 5.93 -5.30
N LEU A 95 2.35 5.27 -6.17
CA LEU A 95 2.13 5.34 -7.62
C LEU A 95 0.73 4.84 -8.01
N SER A 96 0.22 3.80 -7.37
CA SER A 96 -1.15 3.31 -7.63
C SER A 96 -2.18 4.42 -7.43
N MET A 97 -2.09 5.18 -6.33
CA MET A 97 -2.98 6.31 -6.09
C MET A 97 -2.75 7.43 -7.10
N LEU A 98 -1.50 7.77 -7.42
CA LEU A 98 -1.19 8.82 -8.41
C LEU A 98 -1.68 8.50 -9.83
N TYR A 99 -1.77 7.21 -10.20
CA TYR A 99 -2.33 6.77 -11.48
C TYR A 99 -3.87 6.81 -11.54
N LYS A 100 -4.54 7.00 -10.39
CA LYS A 100 -6.01 6.90 -10.29
C LYS A 100 -6.69 8.17 -9.76
N ALA A 101 -6.02 8.93 -8.90
CA ALA A 101 -6.59 10.02 -8.15
C ALA A 101 -6.03 11.38 -8.60
N GLN A 102 -6.92 12.35 -8.79
CA GLN A 102 -6.53 13.76 -8.87
C GLN A 102 -6.24 14.32 -7.46
N PRO A 103 -5.57 15.48 -7.34
CA PRO A 103 -5.33 16.11 -6.05
C PRO A 103 -6.60 16.42 -5.24
N GLU A 104 -7.74 16.61 -5.90
CA GLU A 104 -9.03 16.82 -5.24
C GLU A 104 -9.59 15.53 -4.60
N ASP A 105 -9.23 14.37 -5.14
CA ASP A 105 -9.66 13.05 -4.63
C ASP A 105 -8.79 12.60 -3.45
N VAL A 106 -7.47 12.76 -3.57
CA VAL A 106 -6.49 12.27 -2.61
C VAL A 106 -5.39 13.30 -2.36
N ARG A 107 -5.10 13.49 -1.07
CA ARG A 107 -4.06 14.39 -0.59
C ARG A 107 -3.12 13.64 0.35
N PHE A 108 -1.82 13.91 0.25
CA PHE A 108 -0.77 13.25 1.03
C PHE A 108 -0.15 14.19 2.06
N ILE A 109 0.17 13.62 3.21
CA ILE A 109 1.19 14.12 4.13
C ILE A 109 2.25 13.04 4.17
N MET A 110 3.44 13.35 3.65
CA MET A 110 4.57 12.43 3.63
C MET A 110 5.54 12.79 4.74
N ILE A 111 5.94 11.79 5.53
CA ILE A 111 6.89 11.95 6.65
C ILE A 111 8.08 11.04 6.36
N ASP A 112 9.24 11.62 6.12
CA ASP A 112 10.50 10.91 5.84
C ASP A 112 11.67 11.52 6.64
N PRO A 113 11.82 11.14 7.92
CA PRO A 113 12.82 11.74 8.79
C PRO A 113 14.26 11.37 8.42
N LYS A 114 14.43 10.41 7.51
CA LYS A 114 15.77 10.02 7.00
C LYS A 114 16.06 10.62 5.63
N MET A 115 15.07 11.21 4.96
CA MET A 115 15.17 11.77 3.61
C MET A 115 15.69 10.77 2.57
N LEU A 116 15.30 9.50 2.68
CA LEU A 116 15.82 8.43 1.82
C LEU A 116 14.84 7.94 0.77
N GLU A 117 13.53 8.02 1.04
CA GLU A 117 12.54 7.23 0.31
C GLU A 117 11.45 8.11 -0.32
N LEU A 118 10.96 9.12 0.42
CA LEU A 118 9.80 9.90 0.00
C LEU A 118 10.14 11.29 -0.53
N SER A 119 11.38 11.75 -0.36
CA SER A 119 11.85 13.06 -0.89
C SER A 119 11.71 13.18 -2.41
N VAL A 120 11.68 12.05 -3.13
CA VAL A 120 11.42 12.01 -4.58
C VAL A 120 10.03 12.54 -4.97
N TYR A 121 9.08 12.56 -4.05
CA TYR A 121 7.73 13.05 -4.27
C TYR A 121 7.56 14.54 -3.94
N GLU A 122 8.62 15.24 -3.55
CA GLU A 122 8.55 16.66 -3.26
C GLU A 122 7.98 17.46 -4.45
N GLY A 123 7.10 18.42 -4.15
CA GLY A 123 6.48 19.27 -5.16
C GLY A 123 5.33 18.67 -5.99
N ILE A 124 4.95 17.40 -5.79
CA ILE A 124 3.75 16.87 -6.46
C ILE A 124 2.49 17.63 -6.01
N PRO A 125 1.51 17.83 -6.90
CA PRO A 125 0.31 18.61 -6.57
C PRO A 125 -0.61 17.91 -5.57
N HIS A 126 -0.34 16.66 -5.15
CA HIS A 126 -1.08 15.90 -4.14
C HIS A 126 -0.59 16.15 -2.70
N LEU A 127 0.57 16.76 -2.50
CA LEU A 127 1.11 17.06 -1.16
C LEU A 127 0.40 18.24 -0.47
N LEU A 128 -0.07 18.03 0.76
CA LEU A 128 -0.66 19.07 1.63
C LEU A 128 0.38 20.03 2.21
N THR A 129 1.60 19.56 2.33
CA THR A 129 2.77 20.25 2.86
C THR A 129 3.99 19.62 2.21
N GLU A 130 5.13 20.32 2.23
CA GLU A 130 6.43 19.72 1.87
C GLU A 130 6.68 18.43 2.67
N VAL A 131 7.51 17.55 2.14
CA VAL A 131 7.85 16.29 2.81
C VAL A 131 8.44 16.58 4.18
N VAL A 132 7.78 16.08 5.22
CA VAL A 132 8.13 16.38 6.61
C VAL A 132 9.34 15.55 7.02
N THR A 133 10.42 16.23 7.38
CA THR A 133 11.69 15.62 7.78
C THR A 133 11.96 15.77 9.28
N ASP A 134 11.52 16.86 9.89
CA ASP A 134 11.66 17.06 11.34
C ASP A 134 10.61 16.25 12.12
N MET A 135 11.05 15.57 13.18
CA MET A 135 10.18 14.70 13.99
C MET A 135 9.17 15.47 14.84
N LYS A 136 9.44 16.73 15.21
CA LYS A 136 8.47 17.59 15.90
C LYS A 136 7.40 18.04 14.92
N ASP A 137 7.78 18.37 13.69
CA ASP A 137 6.83 18.71 12.63
C ASP A 137 5.97 17.51 12.23
N ALA A 138 6.53 16.29 12.25
CA ALA A 138 5.75 15.07 12.06
C ALA A 138 4.66 14.93 13.13
N ALA A 139 4.97 15.22 14.40
CA ALA A 139 3.98 15.22 15.47
C ALA A 139 2.91 16.30 15.26
N ASN A 140 3.29 17.49 14.77
CA ASN A 140 2.36 18.56 14.44
C ASN A 140 1.43 18.18 13.27
N ALA A 141 1.96 17.53 12.23
CA ALA A 141 1.18 17.05 11.10
C ALA A 141 0.13 16.01 11.53
N LEU A 142 0.49 15.09 12.43
CA LEU A 142 -0.47 14.14 13.00
C LEU A 142 -1.54 14.81 13.86
N ARG A 143 -1.17 15.81 14.68
CA ARG A 143 -2.16 16.62 15.43
C ARG A 143 -3.10 17.37 14.49
N TRP A 144 -2.59 17.88 13.38
CA TRP A 144 -3.42 18.49 12.34
C TRP A 144 -4.41 17.47 11.76
N CYS A 145 -3.99 16.23 11.48
CA CYS A 145 -4.89 15.18 11.02
C CYS A 145 -6.04 14.91 12.00
N VAL A 146 -5.77 14.93 13.31
CA VAL A 146 -6.81 14.79 14.34
C VAL A 146 -7.81 15.94 14.29
N ASN A 147 -7.32 17.18 14.20
CA ASN A 147 -8.18 18.36 14.12
C ASN A 147 -9.03 18.37 12.82
N GLU A 148 -8.45 17.98 11.69
CA GLU A 148 -9.17 17.88 10.42
C GLU A 148 -10.21 16.75 10.45
N MET A 149 -9.92 15.63 11.11
CA MET A 149 -10.89 14.57 11.37
C MET A 149 -12.08 15.10 12.19
N GLU A 150 -11.85 15.81 13.29
CA GLU A 150 -12.92 16.42 14.09
C GLU A 150 -13.75 17.44 13.31
N ARG A 151 -13.08 18.30 12.51
CA ARG A 151 -13.75 19.25 11.62
C ARG A 151 -14.67 18.53 10.64
N ARG A 152 -14.21 17.45 10.01
CA ARG A 152 -15.01 16.62 9.10
C ARG A 152 -16.20 16.00 9.81
N TYR A 153 -16.04 15.46 11.01
CA TYR A 153 -17.18 14.94 11.79
C TYR A 153 -18.24 16.00 12.10
N LYS A 154 -17.83 17.23 12.45
CA LYS A 154 -18.77 18.33 12.68
C LYS A 154 -19.55 18.70 11.42
N LEU A 155 -18.85 18.78 10.27
CA LEU A 155 -19.49 19.04 8.98
C LEU A 155 -20.44 17.91 8.56
N MET A 156 -20.02 16.65 8.74
CA MET A 156 -20.86 15.49 8.43
C MET A 156 -22.14 15.48 9.28
N SER A 157 -22.03 15.78 10.57
CA SER A 157 -23.17 15.90 11.47
C SER A 157 -24.12 17.02 11.06
N ALA A 158 -23.59 18.20 10.71
CA ALA A 158 -24.38 19.35 10.26
C ALA A 158 -25.14 19.08 8.95
N LEU A 159 -24.57 18.26 8.05
CA LEU A 159 -25.16 17.88 6.76
C LEU A 159 -25.97 16.57 6.82
N GLY A 160 -25.98 15.87 7.96
CA GLY A 160 -26.72 14.61 8.13
C GLY A 160 -26.14 13.41 7.35
N VAL A 161 -24.85 13.46 7.00
CA VAL A 161 -24.15 12.42 6.22
C VAL A 161 -23.31 11.51 7.13
N ARG A 162 -23.04 10.28 6.67
CA ARG A 162 -22.37 9.25 7.51
C ARG A 162 -20.89 9.06 7.19
N ASN A 163 -20.45 9.49 6.02
CA ASN A 163 -19.10 9.26 5.54
C ASN A 163 -18.69 10.38 4.56
N LEU A 164 -17.42 10.39 4.13
CA LEU A 164 -16.89 11.41 3.24
C LEU A 164 -17.48 11.39 1.82
N ALA A 165 -18.10 10.29 1.39
CA ALA A 165 -18.81 10.20 0.12
C ALA A 165 -20.28 10.66 0.20
N GLY A 166 -20.79 10.96 1.41
CA GLY A 166 -22.21 11.20 1.70
C GLY A 166 -22.85 10.07 2.50
#